data_AF-A0AAU8FHR0-F1
#
_entry.id   AF-A0AAU8FHR0-F1
#
_cell.length_a   1.000
_cell.length_b   1.000
_cell.length_c   1.000
_cell.angle_alpha   90.00
_cell.angle_beta   90.00
_cell.angle_gamma   90.00
#
_symmetry.space_group_name_H-M   'P 1'
#
loop_
_entity.id
_entity.type
_entity.pdbx_description
1 polymer ?
#
loop_
_entity_poly.entity_id
_entity_poly.type
_entity_poly.pdbx_seq_one_letter_code
_entity_poly.pdbx_strand_id
1 'polypeptide(L)'
;MKRLITTILLICTVVFAFAQNGDYSARLEASVKKLDQAKSVGDFENLEKAFVQLGNTQKTEWLPYYYAAFCNAKIGFLLQDDGEKIEPYSVRGEAQIKKSESLVKGDNNALAEVYVVQAMIYRTKVFISPMTMGRQYGPLSDQFLKKAQNLDPENPRAIYLEAWMKYYTPKLWGGDKDLAKELAGKAIRKLGPTTFSVAPHWGKAESEALLR
;
A
#
# COMPACT_ATOMS: atom_id res chain seq x y z
N MET A 1 -12.57 47.52 17.51
CA MET A 1 -12.18 46.37 18.36
C MET A 1 -12.70 45.04 17.81
N LYS A 2 -14.01 44.81 17.64
CA LYS A 2 -14.55 43.54 17.09
C LYS A 2 -13.97 43.13 15.72
N ARG A 3 -13.82 44.09 14.79
CA ARG A 3 -13.21 43.84 13.47
C ARG A 3 -11.71 43.50 13.54
N LEU A 4 -10.96 44.09 14.48
CA LEU A 4 -9.54 43.77 14.70
C LEU A 4 -9.38 42.36 15.27
N ILE A 5 -10.25 41.97 16.22
CA ILE A 5 -10.23 40.64 16.84
C ILE A 5 -10.55 39.55 15.81
N THR A 6 -11.52 39.77 14.92
CA THR A 6 -11.82 38.81 13.84
C THR A 6 -10.70 38.68 12.82
N THR A 7 -10.01 39.77 12.48
CA THR A 7 -8.88 39.72 11.53
C THR A 7 -7.66 39.02 12.16
N ILE A 8 -7.37 39.27 13.43
CA ILE A 8 -6.28 38.58 14.16
C ILE A 8 -6.58 37.09 14.28
N LEU A 9 -7.82 36.71 14.61
CA LEU A 9 -8.23 35.30 14.70
C LEU A 9 -8.10 34.58 13.35
N LEU A 10 -8.44 35.24 12.24
CA LEU A 10 -8.32 34.70 10.89
C LEU A 10 -6.84 34.56 10.46
N ILE A 11 -5.97 35.50 10.84
CA ILE A 11 -4.53 35.40 10.55
C ILE A 11 -3.90 34.26 11.37
N CYS A 12 -4.28 34.12 12.65
CA CYS A 12 -3.79 33.03 13.50
C CYS A 12 -4.18 31.65 12.98
N THR A 13 -5.41 31.47 12.47
CA THR A 13 -5.84 30.17 11.92
C THR A 13 -5.10 29.81 10.64
N VAL A 14 -4.82 30.79 9.78
CA VAL A 14 -4.06 30.60 8.54
C VAL A 14 -2.60 30.21 8.84
N VAL A 15 -1.93 30.90 9.76
CA VAL A 15 -0.53 30.57 10.15
C VAL A 15 -0.44 29.18 10.80
N PHE A 16 -1.41 28.81 11.65
CA PHE A 16 -1.45 27.48 12.26
C PHE A 16 -1.63 26.35 11.22
N ALA A 17 -2.48 26.57 10.20
CA ALA A 17 -2.69 25.59 9.13
C ALA A 17 -1.42 25.39 8.29
N PHE A 18 -0.69 26.47 7.99
CA PHE A 18 0.57 26.38 7.24
C PHE A 18 1.67 25.63 8.02
N ALA A 19 1.78 25.86 9.33
CA ALA A 19 2.75 25.16 10.17
C ALA A 19 2.46 23.65 10.29
N GLN A 20 1.20 23.26 10.44
CA GLN A 20 0.79 21.84 10.50
C GLN A 20 1.04 21.10 9.19
N ASN A 21 0.84 21.77 8.05
CA ASN A 21 1.09 21.17 6.74
C ASN A 21 2.59 20.97 6.47
N GLY A 22 3.45 21.90 6.90
CA GLY A 22 4.90 21.75 6.79
C GLY A 22 5.45 20.56 7.59
N ASP A 23 4.98 20.37 8.83
CA ASP A 23 5.36 19.21 9.66
C ASP A 23 4.90 17.88 9.03
N TYR A 24 3.67 17.84 8.51
CA TYR A 24 3.13 16.65 7.86
C TYR A 24 3.97 16.21 6.65
N SER A 25 4.24 17.12 5.70
CA SER A 25 4.98 16.77 4.48
C SER A 25 6.37 16.24 4.78
N ALA A 26 7.10 16.88 5.70
CA ALA A 26 8.43 16.44 6.12
C ALA A 26 8.41 15.05 6.78
N ARG A 27 7.44 14.79 7.66
CA ARG A 27 7.29 13.50 8.35
C ARG A 27 6.84 12.38 7.42
N LEU A 28 5.97 12.68 6.46
CA LEU A 28 5.56 11.73 5.43
C LEU A 28 6.77 11.34 4.58
N GLU A 29 7.51 12.31 4.05
CA GLU A 29 8.73 12.07 3.28
C GLU A 29 9.75 11.23 4.05
N ALA A 30 10.02 11.57 5.32
CA ALA A 30 10.92 10.80 6.16
C ALA A 30 10.44 9.36 6.40
N SER A 31 9.13 9.15 6.54
CA SER A 31 8.56 7.81 6.77
C SER A 31 8.61 6.96 5.50
N VAL A 32 8.32 7.56 4.34
CA VAL A 32 8.42 6.89 3.04
C VAL A 32 9.86 6.50 2.71
N LYS A 33 10.85 7.36 2.98
CA LYS A 33 12.28 7.00 2.80
C LYS A 33 12.71 5.83 3.69
N LYS A 34 12.19 5.74 4.91
CA LYS A 34 12.48 4.63 5.83
C LYS A 34 11.85 3.31 5.35
N LEU A 35 10.76 3.38 4.59
CA LEU A 35 10.10 2.19 4.04
C LEU A 35 11.03 1.37 3.14
N ASP A 36 11.91 2.02 2.36
CA ASP A 36 12.89 1.35 1.49
C ASP A 36 13.93 0.52 2.27
N GLN A 37 14.08 0.79 3.57
CA GLN A 37 15.04 0.14 4.45
C GLN A 37 14.40 -0.92 5.35
N ALA A 38 13.07 -0.96 5.42
CA ALA A 38 12.32 -1.87 6.28
C ALA A 38 12.42 -3.32 5.78
N LYS A 39 12.77 -4.24 6.69
CA LYS A 39 12.97 -5.67 6.36
C LYS A 39 12.30 -6.62 7.34
N SER A 40 12.03 -6.16 8.56
CA SER A 40 11.48 -6.98 9.64
C SER A 40 10.04 -6.59 9.98
N VAL A 41 9.34 -7.48 10.68
CA VAL A 41 8.01 -7.18 11.24
C VAL A 41 8.04 -5.90 12.09
N GLY A 42 9.04 -5.75 12.96
CA GLY A 42 9.19 -4.57 13.83
C GLY A 42 9.39 -3.26 13.04
N ASP A 43 10.12 -3.29 11.92
CA ASP A 43 10.28 -2.10 11.07
C ASP A 43 8.94 -1.66 10.49
N PHE A 44 8.18 -2.60 9.93
CA PHE A 44 6.88 -2.32 9.34
C PHE A 44 5.83 -1.93 10.38
N GLU A 45 5.86 -2.49 11.59
CA GLU A 45 4.98 -2.07 12.69
C GLU A 45 5.26 -0.62 13.13
N ASN A 46 6.52 -0.24 13.22
CA ASN A 46 6.89 1.12 13.60
C ASN A 46 6.48 2.13 12.51
N LEU A 47 6.65 1.77 11.24
CA LEU A 47 6.20 2.59 10.12
C LEU A 47 4.68 2.69 10.04
N GLU A 48 3.97 1.59 10.24
CA GLU A 48 2.50 1.56 10.29
C GLU A 48 1.96 2.54 11.33
N LYS A 49 2.50 2.52 12.55
CA LYS A 49 2.13 3.47 13.61
C LYS A 49 2.38 4.92 13.20
N ALA A 50 3.53 5.21 12.58
CA ALA A 50 3.87 6.54 12.11
C ALA A 50 2.90 7.04 11.02
N PHE A 51 2.57 6.19 10.06
CA PHE A 51 1.61 6.50 9.00
C PHE A 51 0.18 6.68 9.54
N VAL A 52 -0.27 5.85 10.48
CA VAL A 52 -1.57 6.04 11.16
C VAL A 52 -1.64 7.37 11.88
N GLN A 53 -0.57 7.76 12.60
CA GLN A 53 -0.53 9.07 13.25
C GLN A 53 -0.64 10.22 12.23
N LEU A 54 0.09 10.13 11.11
CA LEU A 54 0.02 11.11 10.03
C LEU A 54 -1.38 11.21 9.42
N GLY A 55 -2.03 10.08 9.13
CA GLY A 55 -3.41 10.06 8.62
C GLY A 55 -4.41 10.63 9.62
N ASN A 56 -4.21 10.40 10.92
CA ASN A 56 -5.07 10.96 11.95
C ASN A 56 -4.90 12.48 12.14
N THR A 57 -3.72 13.02 11.81
CA THR A 57 -3.47 14.47 11.74
C THR A 57 -4.06 15.07 10.47
N GLN A 58 -3.80 14.46 9.30
CA GLN A 58 -4.30 14.92 8.00
C GLN A 58 -5.39 13.98 7.46
N LYS A 59 -6.59 14.08 8.05
CA LYS A 59 -7.70 13.13 7.85
C LYS A 59 -8.26 13.05 6.43
N THR A 60 -7.88 14.00 5.56
CA THR A 60 -8.28 14.05 4.16
C THR A 60 -7.28 13.40 3.22
N GLU A 61 -6.09 13.04 3.71
CA GLU A 61 -5.01 12.47 2.92
C GLU A 61 -5.12 10.95 2.89
N TRP A 62 -5.21 10.35 1.69
CA TRP A 62 -5.32 8.91 1.53
C TRP A 62 -3.98 8.19 1.76
N LEU A 63 -2.88 8.83 1.36
CA LEU A 63 -1.56 8.23 1.24
C LEU A 63 -0.97 7.68 2.56
N PRO A 64 -1.16 8.33 3.73
CA PRO A 64 -0.74 7.72 5.00
C PRO A 64 -1.49 6.42 5.31
N TYR A 65 -2.81 6.37 5.09
CA TYR A 65 -3.59 5.16 5.31
C TYR A 65 -3.22 4.05 4.33
N TYR A 66 -2.91 4.41 3.07
CA TYR A 66 -2.35 3.48 2.08
C TYR A 66 -1.05 2.83 2.58
N TYR A 67 -0.08 3.63 3.04
CA TYR A 67 1.20 3.09 3.49
C TYR A 67 1.09 2.31 4.80
N ALA A 68 0.18 2.69 5.70
CA ALA A 68 -0.13 1.89 6.89
C ALA A 68 -0.65 0.50 6.49
N ALA A 69 -1.60 0.44 5.55
CA ALA A 69 -2.10 -0.83 5.03
C ALA A 69 -1.01 -1.63 4.30
N PHE A 70 -0.17 -0.98 3.51
CA PHE A 70 0.96 -1.62 2.84
C PHE A 70 1.93 -2.25 3.84
N CYS A 71 2.26 -1.56 4.95
CA CYS A 71 3.10 -2.14 6.01
C CYS A 71 2.47 -3.41 6.60
N ASN A 72 1.16 -3.38 6.89
CA ASN A 72 0.43 -4.57 7.36
C ASN A 72 0.43 -5.71 6.32
N ALA A 73 0.29 -5.39 5.03
CA ALA A 73 0.40 -6.37 3.97
C ALA A 73 1.80 -6.99 3.94
N LYS A 74 2.86 -6.16 3.98
CA LYS A 74 4.25 -6.64 4.01
C LYS A 74 4.53 -7.56 5.20
N ILE A 75 4.00 -7.25 6.38
CA ILE A 75 4.08 -8.15 7.55
C ILE A 75 3.41 -9.49 7.24
N GLY A 76 2.21 -9.50 6.66
CA GLY A 76 1.53 -10.74 6.28
C GLY A 76 2.33 -11.58 5.27
N PHE A 77 3.03 -10.95 4.33
CA PHE A 77 3.91 -11.66 3.38
C PHE A 77 5.21 -12.17 4.05
N LEU A 78 5.77 -11.44 5.01
CA LEU A 78 6.91 -11.92 5.81
C LEU A 78 6.56 -13.13 6.68
N LEU A 79 5.31 -13.17 7.15
CA LEU A 79 4.78 -14.23 8.01
C LEU A 79 3.99 -15.27 7.22
N GLN A 80 4.10 -15.34 5.88
CA GLN A 80 3.25 -16.20 5.04
C GLN A 80 3.28 -17.70 5.42
N ASP A 81 4.35 -18.15 6.06
CA ASP A 81 4.54 -19.53 6.55
C ASP A 81 4.10 -19.73 8.03
N ASP A 82 3.65 -18.67 8.70
CA ASP A 82 3.21 -18.63 10.10
C ASP A 82 1.86 -17.88 10.20
N GLY A 83 0.83 -18.49 9.59
CA GLY A 83 -0.49 -17.90 9.40
C GLY A 83 -1.19 -17.44 10.68
N GLU A 84 -0.92 -18.10 11.82
CA GLU A 84 -1.50 -17.78 13.13
C GLU A 84 -1.16 -16.36 13.60
N LYS A 85 -0.01 -15.82 13.16
CA LYS A 85 0.43 -14.47 13.54
C LYS A 85 -0.06 -13.38 12.61
N ILE A 86 -0.67 -13.72 11.46
CA ILE A 86 -1.01 -12.74 10.42
C ILE A 86 -2.32 -11.99 10.73
N GLU A 87 -3.29 -12.64 11.38
CA GLU A 87 -4.66 -12.14 11.49
C GLU A 87 -4.76 -10.67 12.01
N PRO A 88 -4.06 -10.27 13.09
CA PRO A 88 -4.14 -8.89 13.58
C PRO A 88 -3.68 -7.84 12.56
N TYR A 89 -2.67 -8.17 11.74
CA TYR A 89 -2.17 -7.29 10.69
C TYR A 89 -3.11 -7.24 9.49
N SER A 90 -3.67 -8.39 9.10
CA SER A 90 -4.64 -8.46 8.01
C SER A 90 -5.90 -7.62 8.31
N VAL A 91 -6.44 -7.72 9.53
CA VAL A 91 -7.61 -6.96 9.97
C VAL A 91 -7.32 -5.45 9.98
N ARG A 92 -6.19 -5.03 10.56
CA ARG A 92 -5.79 -3.62 10.57
C ARG A 92 -5.56 -3.06 9.17
N GLY A 93 -4.83 -3.80 8.34
CA GLY A 93 -4.55 -3.40 6.97
C GLY A 93 -5.82 -3.27 6.12
N GLU A 94 -6.81 -4.14 6.32
CA GLU A 94 -8.11 -4.03 5.63
C GLU A 94 -8.87 -2.77 6.05
N ALA A 95 -8.90 -2.44 7.34
CA ALA A 95 -9.54 -1.21 7.82
C ALA A 95 -8.85 0.04 7.26
N GLN A 96 -7.51 0.05 7.24
CA GLN A 96 -6.70 1.15 6.74
C GLN A 96 -6.84 1.34 5.23
N ILE A 97 -6.82 0.27 4.45
CA ILE A 97 -6.94 0.40 2.99
C ILE A 97 -8.34 0.84 2.58
N LYS A 98 -9.40 0.39 3.28
CA LYS A 98 -10.76 0.92 3.08
C LYS A 98 -10.87 2.40 3.44
N LYS A 99 -10.17 2.83 4.50
CA LYS A 99 -10.09 4.26 4.84
C LYS A 99 -9.39 5.05 3.73
N SER A 100 -8.27 4.53 3.23
CA SER A 100 -7.56 5.12 2.10
C SER A 100 -8.44 5.23 0.85
N GLU A 101 -9.13 4.15 0.47
CA GLU A 101 -10.09 4.09 -0.65
C GLU A 101 -11.14 5.20 -0.54
N SER A 102 -11.73 5.40 0.65
CA SER A 102 -12.75 6.44 0.88
C SER A 102 -12.27 7.88 0.72
N LEU A 103 -10.94 8.10 0.70
CA LEU A 103 -10.31 9.42 0.63
C LEU A 103 -9.77 9.75 -0.76
N VAL A 104 -9.66 8.78 -1.66
CA VAL A 104 -9.25 9.02 -3.05
C VAL A 104 -10.37 9.74 -3.80
N LYS A 105 -10.07 10.90 -4.41
CA LYS A 105 -11.06 11.75 -5.08
C LYS A 105 -10.85 11.80 -6.59
N GLY A 106 -11.48 10.86 -7.30
CA GLY A 106 -11.52 10.85 -8.77
C GLY A 106 -10.17 10.60 -9.46
N ASP A 107 -9.13 10.24 -8.70
CA ASP A 107 -7.82 9.87 -9.22
C ASP A 107 -7.75 8.36 -9.43
N ASN A 108 -7.88 7.92 -10.68
CA ASN A 108 -7.86 6.51 -11.04
C ASN A 108 -6.49 5.86 -10.77
N ASN A 109 -5.39 6.60 -10.87
CA ASN A 109 -4.06 6.05 -10.64
C ASN A 109 -3.85 5.79 -9.14
N ALA A 110 -4.24 6.75 -8.28
CA ALA A 110 -4.24 6.56 -6.85
C ALA A 110 -5.18 5.42 -6.40
N LEU A 111 -6.38 5.34 -7.01
CA LEU A 111 -7.32 4.26 -6.70
C LEU A 111 -6.80 2.89 -7.16
N ALA A 112 -6.09 2.83 -8.30
CA ALA A 112 -5.43 1.61 -8.75
C ALA A 112 -4.39 1.14 -7.74
N GLU A 113 -3.53 2.04 -7.22
CA GLU A 113 -2.58 1.73 -6.15
C GLU A 113 -3.27 1.14 -4.92
N VAL A 114 -4.35 1.79 -4.46
CA VAL A 114 -5.15 1.32 -3.31
C VAL A 114 -5.65 -0.11 -3.54
N TYR A 115 -6.16 -0.41 -4.73
CA TYR A 115 -6.63 -1.75 -5.07
C TYR A 115 -5.52 -2.78 -5.16
N VAL A 116 -4.30 -2.42 -5.57
CA VAL A 116 -3.14 -3.33 -5.50
C VAL A 116 -2.87 -3.73 -4.05
N VAL A 117 -2.81 -2.77 -3.12
CA VAL A 117 -2.57 -3.08 -1.70
C VAL A 117 -3.75 -3.83 -1.09
N GLN A 118 -4.98 -3.53 -1.50
CA GLN A 118 -6.15 -4.28 -1.06
C GLN A 118 -6.09 -5.74 -1.52
N ALA A 119 -5.68 -6.01 -2.76
CA ALA A 119 -5.43 -7.37 -3.23
C ALA A 119 -4.36 -8.07 -2.36
N MET A 120 -3.25 -7.38 -2.04
CA MET A 120 -2.23 -7.92 -1.13
C MET A 120 -2.80 -8.27 0.24
N ILE A 121 -3.62 -7.41 0.85
CA ILE A 121 -4.27 -7.69 2.15
C ILE A 121 -5.21 -8.90 2.09
N TYR A 122 -5.94 -9.09 0.99
CA TYR A 122 -6.79 -10.26 0.84
C TYR A 122 -5.97 -11.54 0.65
N ARG A 123 -4.79 -11.43 0.05
CA ARG A 123 -3.83 -12.53 -0.01
C ARG A 123 -3.31 -12.92 1.38
N THR A 124 -3.08 -11.96 2.29
CA THR A 124 -2.67 -12.29 3.66
C THR A 124 -3.75 -13.10 4.39
N LYS A 125 -5.03 -12.91 4.08
CA LYS A 125 -6.10 -13.76 4.64
C LYS A 125 -6.01 -15.20 4.16
N VAL A 126 -5.57 -15.41 2.91
CA VAL A 126 -5.29 -16.77 2.41
C VAL A 126 -4.14 -17.41 3.18
N PHE A 127 -3.10 -16.64 3.52
CA PHE A 127 -1.97 -17.15 4.32
C PHE A 127 -2.35 -17.57 5.74
N ILE A 128 -3.35 -16.93 6.37
CA ILE A 128 -3.85 -17.32 7.70
C ILE A 128 -4.33 -18.77 7.71
N SER A 129 -5.12 -19.16 6.72
CA SER A 129 -5.60 -20.54 6.58
C SER A 129 -5.92 -20.85 5.11
N PRO A 130 -4.97 -21.38 4.33
CA PRO A 130 -5.16 -21.61 2.90
C PRO A 130 -6.36 -22.51 2.60
N MET A 131 -6.61 -23.54 3.43
CA MET A 131 -7.69 -24.50 3.22
C MET A 131 -9.08 -23.89 3.42
N THR A 132 -9.26 -23.02 4.42
CA THR A 132 -10.58 -22.46 4.76
C THR A 132 -10.81 -21.09 4.12
N MET A 133 -9.78 -20.25 4.08
CA MET A 133 -9.86 -18.87 3.60
C MET A 133 -9.52 -18.74 2.11
N GLY A 134 -8.81 -19.69 1.51
CA GLY A 134 -8.39 -19.62 0.11
C GLY A 134 -9.54 -19.50 -0.89
N ARG A 135 -10.63 -20.27 -0.71
CA ARG A 135 -11.79 -20.25 -1.62
C ARG A 135 -12.50 -18.89 -1.63
N GLN A 136 -12.53 -18.20 -0.50
CA GLN A 136 -13.20 -16.91 -0.38
C GLN A 136 -12.26 -15.76 -0.77
N TYR A 137 -11.08 -15.70 -0.17
CA TYR A 137 -10.23 -14.52 -0.26
C TYR A 137 -9.25 -14.55 -1.45
N GLY A 138 -8.96 -15.72 -2.01
CA GLY A 138 -8.19 -15.85 -3.26
C GLY A 138 -8.88 -15.11 -4.43
N PRO A 139 -10.12 -15.47 -4.79
CA PRO A 139 -10.85 -14.79 -5.86
C PRO A 139 -11.08 -13.29 -5.61
N LEU A 140 -11.28 -12.89 -4.35
CA LEU A 140 -11.42 -11.47 -3.99
C LEU A 140 -10.12 -10.70 -4.18
N SER A 141 -8.98 -11.30 -3.83
CA SER A 141 -7.66 -10.75 -4.14
C SER A 141 -7.49 -10.54 -5.65
N ASP A 142 -7.84 -11.53 -6.48
CA ASP A 142 -7.77 -11.42 -7.94
C ASP A 142 -8.72 -10.35 -8.49
N GLN A 143 -9.90 -10.20 -7.89
CA GLN A 143 -10.87 -9.18 -8.28
C GLN A 143 -10.33 -7.76 -8.05
N PHE A 144 -9.68 -7.51 -6.91
CA PHE A 144 -9.06 -6.20 -6.65
C PHE A 144 -7.88 -5.93 -7.57
N LEU A 145 -7.04 -6.93 -7.86
CA LEU A 145 -5.99 -6.80 -8.86
C LEU A 145 -6.56 -6.42 -10.24
N LYS A 146 -7.62 -7.10 -10.69
CA LYS A 146 -8.31 -6.76 -11.94
C LYS A 146 -8.89 -5.35 -11.93
N LYS A 147 -9.46 -4.89 -10.82
CA LYS A 147 -9.91 -3.49 -10.68
C LYS A 147 -8.76 -2.52 -10.83
N ALA A 148 -7.60 -2.79 -10.22
CA ALA A 148 -6.41 -1.95 -10.38
C ALA A 148 -5.96 -1.91 -11.84
N GLN A 149 -5.85 -3.06 -12.51
CA GLN A 149 -5.46 -3.17 -13.91
C GLN A 149 -6.45 -2.48 -14.87
N ASN A 150 -7.75 -2.49 -14.56
CA ASN A 150 -8.75 -1.78 -15.37
C ASN A 150 -8.66 -0.26 -15.22
N LEU A 151 -8.25 0.23 -14.04
CA LEU A 151 -8.08 1.66 -13.79
C LEU A 151 -6.76 2.19 -14.36
N ASP A 152 -5.69 1.44 -14.18
CA ASP A 152 -4.34 1.76 -14.68
C ASP A 152 -3.65 0.46 -15.16
N PRO A 153 -3.82 0.10 -16.45
CA PRO A 153 -3.23 -1.12 -17.03
C PRO A 153 -1.70 -1.13 -17.02
N GLU A 154 -1.10 0.04 -16.89
CA GLU A 154 0.33 0.24 -16.98
C GLU A 154 0.96 0.45 -15.59
N ASN A 155 0.16 0.29 -14.52
CA ASN A 155 0.61 0.34 -13.14
C ASN A 155 1.67 -0.73 -12.87
N PRO A 156 2.92 -0.35 -12.55
CA PRO A 156 3.99 -1.32 -12.35
C PRO A 156 3.76 -2.25 -11.15
N ARG A 157 3.08 -1.78 -10.09
CA ARG A 157 2.81 -2.57 -8.89
C ARG A 157 1.66 -3.55 -9.09
N ALA A 158 0.68 -3.22 -9.93
CA ALA A 158 -0.33 -4.18 -10.38
C ALA A 158 0.31 -5.30 -11.22
N ILE A 159 1.18 -4.94 -12.17
CA ILE A 159 1.93 -5.91 -12.99
C ILE A 159 2.82 -6.81 -12.12
N TYR A 160 3.52 -6.21 -11.15
CA TYR A 160 4.30 -6.96 -10.16
C TYR A 160 3.41 -7.95 -9.38
N LEU A 161 2.27 -7.51 -8.87
CA LEU A 161 1.41 -8.38 -8.05
C LEU A 161 0.86 -9.54 -8.89
N GLU A 162 0.52 -9.29 -10.16
CA GLU A 162 0.17 -10.35 -11.10
C GLU A 162 1.32 -11.34 -11.30
N ALA A 163 2.55 -10.84 -11.50
CA ALA A 163 3.74 -11.68 -11.61
C ALA A 163 3.91 -12.56 -10.37
N TRP A 164 3.78 -11.96 -9.18
CA TRP A 164 3.86 -12.68 -7.91
C TRP A 164 2.78 -13.77 -7.83
N MET A 165 1.53 -13.45 -8.17
CA MET A 165 0.43 -14.43 -8.16
C MET A 165 0.68 -15.58 -9.12
N LYS A 166 1.16 -15.29 -10.34
CA LYS A 166 1.51 -16.31 -11.34
C LYS A 166 2.66 -17.20 -10.88
N TYR A 167 3.63 -16.63 -10.16
CA TYR A 167 4.79 -17.36 -9.67
C TYR A 167 4.46 -18.36 -8.56
N TYR A 168 3.65 -17.94 -7.59
CA TYR A 168 3.38 -18.70 -6.36
C TYR A 168 2.08 -19.53 -6.40
N THR A 169 1.20 -19.28 -7.37
CA THR A 169 0.03 -20.12 -7.56
C THR A 169 0.44 -21.44 -8.24
N PRO A 170 -0.05 -22.61 -7.82
CA PRO A 170 0.23 -23.85 -8.52
C PRO A 170 -0.33 -23.85 -9.95
N LYS A 171 0.32 -24.56 -10.87
CA LYS A 171 -0.08 -24.63 -12.30
C LYS A 171 -1.54 -25.06 -12.50
N LEU A 172 -2.01 -26.01 -11.68
CA LEU A 172 -3.41 -26.47 -11.70
C LEU A 172 -4.42 -25.35 -11.46
N TRP A 173 -4.02 -24.30 -10.73
CA TRP A 173 -4.85 -23.15 -10.36
C TRP A 173 -4.50 -21.90 -11.19
N GLY A 174 -3.85 -22.07 -12.34
CA GLY A 174 -3.56 -20.97 -13.27
C GLY A 174 -2.25 -20.22 -13.00
N GLY A 175 -1.37 -20.80 -12.17
CA GLY A 175 0.02 -20.36 -12.04
C GLY A 175 0.85 -20.63 -13.29
N ASP A 176 1.79 -19.75 -13.55
CA ASP A 176 2.66 -19.79 -14.72
C ASP A 176 3.96 -19.04 -14.41
N LYS A 177 5.04 -19.79 -14.16
CA LYS A 177 6.32 -19.20 -13.76
C LYS A 177 7.03 -18.47 -14.90
N ASP A 178 6.81 -18.88 -16.15
CA ASP A 178 7.45 -18.23 -17.29
C ASP A 178 6.79 -16.87 -17.55
N LEU A 179 5.45 -16.84 -17.55
CA LEU A 179 4.70 -15.59 -17.60
C LEU A 179 5.02 -14.70 -16.38
N ALA A 180 5.18 -15.27 -15.19
CA ALA A 180 5.57 -14.50 -14.01
C ALA A 180 6.91 -13.78 -14.20
N LYS A 181 7.91 -14.45 -14.78
CA LYS A 181 9.22 -13.83 -15.06
C LYS A 181 9.11 -12.73 -16.12
N GLU A 182 8.29 -12.92 -17.15
CA GLU A 182 8.01 -11.89 -18.15
C GLU A 182 7.38 -10.64 -17.53
N LEU A 183 6.32 -10.83 -16.73
CA LEU A 183 5.61 -9.75 -16.04
C LEU A 183 6.51 -9.03 -15.02
N ALA A 184 7.32 -9.76 -14.26
CA ALA A 184 8.30 -9.16 -13.34
C ALA A 184 9.30 -8.27 -14.09
N GLY A 185 9.81 -8.74 -15.24
CA GLY A 185 10.65 -7.91 -16.12
C GLY A 185 9.93 -6.67 -16.64
N LYS A 186 8.65 -6.78 -17.00
CA LYS A 186 7.81 -5.63 -17.40
C LYS A 186 7.65 -4.63 -16.25
N ALA A 187 7.37 -5.09 -15.03
CA ALA A 187 7.24 -4.25 -13.84
C ALA A 187 8.53 -3.47 -13.55
N ILE A 188 9.70 -4.13 -13.57
CA ILE A 188 11.00 -3.48 -13.34
C ILE A 188 11.25 -2.36 -14.35
N ARG A 189 11.01 -2.59 -15.65
CA ARG A 189 11.18 -1.57 -16.69
C ARG A 189 10.29 -0.35 -16.46
N LYS A 190 9.08 -0.57 -15.94
CA LYS A 190 8.10 0.49 -15.67
C LYS A 190 8.34 1.26 -14.38
N LEU A 191 8.97 0.65 -13.39
CA LEU A 191 9.34 1.34 -12.14
C LEU A 191 10.42 2.41 -12.38
N GLY A 192 11.22 2.29 -13.44
CA GLY A 192 12.13 3.34 -13.91
C GLY A 192 13.21 3.77 -12.90
N PRO A 193 14.03 4.79 -13.23
CA PRO A 193 14.90 5.45 -12.27
C PRO A 193 14.08 6.32 -11.30
N THR A 194 14.34 6.19 -10.02
CA THR A 194 13.58 6.85 -8.95
C THR A 194 14.16 8.23 -8.64
N THR A 195 13.56 9.29 -9.18
CA THR A 195 13.54 10.56 -8.44
C THR A 195 12.62 10.38 -7.24
N PHE A 196 13.12 10.64 -6.03
CA PHE A 196 12.33 10.46 -4.83
C PHE A 196 11.03 11.29 -4.90
N SER A 197 9.93 10.65 -4.54
CA SER A 197 8.61 11.24 -4.32
C SER A 197 7.93 10.44 -3.21
N VAL A 198 6.97 11.04 -2.52
CA VAL A 198 6.13 10.31 -1.56
C VAL A 198 5.14 9.35 -2.24
N ALA A 199 4.95 9.48 -3.56
CA ALA A 199 4.14 8.54 -4.35
C ALA A 199 4.71 7.11 -4.28
N PRO A 200 3.87 6.06 -4.40
CA PRO A 200 4.33 4.68 -4.31
C PRO A 200 5.48 4.34 -5.28
N HIS A 201 6.62 3.89 -4.72
CA HIS A 201 7.82 3.53 -5.48
C HIS A 201 8.39 2.14 -5.12
N TRP A 202 7.67 1.37 -4.30
CA TRP A 202 8.02 -0.01 -3.96
C TRP A 202 7.76 -0.97 -5.13
N GLY A 203 8.23 -2.22 -4.99
CA GLY A 203 7.96 -3.31 -5.93
C GLY A 203 9.16 -3.72 -6.80
N LYS A 204 10.23 -2.92 -6.83
CA LYS A 204 11.42 -3.21 -7.65
C LYS A 204 12.16 -4.44 -7.13
N ALA A 205 12.54 -4.43 -5.85
CA ALA A 205 13.25 -5.53 -5.23
C ALA A 205 12.42 -6.82 -5.24
N GLU A 206 11.12 -6.72 -5.03
CA GLU A 206 10.19 -7.85 -5.09
C GLU A 206 10.07 -8.41 -6.51
N SER A 207 10.00 -7.56 -7.54
CA SER A 207 9.99 -8.00 -8.93
C SER A 207 11.31 -8.67 -9.31
N GLU A 208 12.45 -8.12 -8.88
CA GLU A 208 13.78 -8.71 -9.12
C GLU A 208 13.92 -10.09 -8.46
N ALA A 209 13.28 -10.31 -7.30
CA ALA A 209 13.29 -11.60 -6.62
C ALA A 209 12.58 -12.71 -7.43
N LEU A 210 11.56 -12.37 -8.23
CA LEU A 210 10.83 -13.33 -9.08
C LEU A 210 11.64 -13.81 -10.30
N LEU A 211 12.70 -13.09 -10.67
CA LEU A 211 13.54 -13.45 -11.81
C LEU A 211 14.60 -14.50 -11.48
N ARG A 212 14.83 -14.76 -10.19
CA ARG A 212 15.84 -15.69 -9.70
C ARG A 212 15.46 -17.16 -9.90
#